data_AF-A0AAP0CIR9-F1
#
_entry.id   AF-A0AAP0CIR9-F1
#
_cell.length_a   1.000
_cell.length_b   1.000
_cell.length_c   1.000
_cell.angle_alpha   90.00
_cell.angle_beta   90.00
_cell.angle_gamma   90.00
#
_symmetry.space_group_name_H-M   'P 1'
#
loop_
_entity.id
_entity.type
_entity.pdbx_description
1 polymer ?
#
loop_
_entity_poly.entity_id
_entity_poly.type
_entity_poly.pdbx_seq_one_letter_code
_entity_poly.pdbx_strand_id
1 'polypeptide(L)'
;MMEIFSDSAHRQLSQMFYTVLFFHVSEYLLAIACHGKSKVTIESLLISKDYILAMTFTVTEYLIELYFFPMLKEHRSISNLGLFMVIFGETIRKLAILTAKEAFTHIIQRYHEEHHKLITYGVYGIVRHPGYTGFWIWSVGTQIMLCNPVSTVAFAVITWCFFYSRIPYEEFFLKQFFGLEYDAYMQRVPSGIPFVK
;
A
#
# COMPACT_ATOMS: atom_id res chain seq x y z
N MET A 1 28.06 23.89 -15.91
CA MET A 1 26.89 23.09 -16.33
C MET A 1 26.49 22.30 -15.09
N MET A 2 25.38 22.65 -14.42
CA MET A 2 24.90 21.84 -13.29
C MET A 2 24.62 20.44 -13.83
N GLU A 3 25.23 19.41 -13.25
CA GLU A 3 24.74 18.05 -13.45
C GLU A 3 23.29 18.02 -12.95
N ILE A 4 22.34 18.00 -13.89
CA ILE A 4 20.90 18.03 -13.60
C ILE A 4 20.48 16.80 -12.76
N PHE A 5 21.28 15.73 -12.79
CA PHE A 5 21.11 14.55 -11.94
C PHE A 5 22.30 14.39 -11.00
N SER A 6 22.10 14.76 -9.75
CA SER A 6 23.00 14.33 -8.68
C SER A 6 22.92 12.82 -8.47
N ASP A 7 23.96 12.25 -7.86
CA ASP A 7 23.97 10.85 -7.38
C ASP A 7 22.71 10.51 -6.55
N SER A 8 22.28 11.45 -5.70
CA SER A 8 21.07 11.32 -4.88
C SER A 8 19.82 11.22 -5.74
N ALA A 9 19.70 12.06 -6.79
CA ALA A 9 18.54 12.05 -7.67
C ALA A 9 18.45 10.76 -8.51
N HIS A 10 19.59 10.29 -9.04
CA HIS A 10 19.65 9.04 -9.79
C HIS A 10 19.27 7.83 -8.92
N ARG A 11 19.77 7.81 -7.67
CA ARG A 11 19.44 6.78 -6.67
C ARG A 11 17.95 6.77 -6.35
N GLN A 12 17.37 7.93 -6.05
CA GLN A 12 15.96 8.07 -5.68
C GLN A 12 15.01 7.63 -6.79
N LEU A 13 15.27 8.05 -8.04
CA LEU A 13 14.45 7.65 -9.18
C LEU A 13 14.57 6.16 -9.52
N SER A 14 15.79 5.61 -9.42
CA SER A 14 16.02 4.17 -9.60
C SER A 14 15.26 3.38 -8.53
N GLN A 15 15.36 3.79 -7.26
CA GLN A 15 14.62 3.17 -6.16
C GLN A 15 13.11 3.24 -6.37
N MET A 16 12.57 4.41 -6.77
CA MET A 16 11.16 4.56 -7.10
C MET A 16 10.72 3.58 -8.20
N PHE A 17 11.48 3.51 -9.29
CA PHE A 17 11.18 2.59 -10.39
C PHE A 17 11.14 1.13 -9.93
N TYR A 18 12.17 0.67 -9.22
CA TYR A 18 12.23 -0.69 -8.72
C TYR A 18 11.13 -1.00 -7.71
N THR A 19 10.86 -0.08 -6.77
CA THR A 19 9.79 -0.24 -5.77
C THR A 19 8.42 -0.35 -6.41
N VAL A 20 8.09 0.53 -7.37
CA VAL A 20 6.80 0.50 -8.06
C VAL A 20 6.67 -0.77 -8.92
N LEU A 21 7.71 -1.12 -9.67
CA LEU A 21 7.73 -2.34 -10.47
C LEU A 21 7.54 -3.58 -9.59
N PHE A 22 8.30 -3.69 -8.50
CA PHE A 22 8.22 -4.81 -7.58
C PHE A 22 6.84 -4.91 -6.94
N PHE A 23 6.25 -3.79 -6.49
CA PHE A 23 4.92 -3.76 -5.89
C PHE A 23 3.87 -4.38 -6.83
N HIS A 24 3.77 -3.87 -8.06
CA HIS A 24 2.73 -4.32 -8.99
C HIS A 24 2.96 -5.74 -9.51
N VAL A 25 4.21 -6.09 -9.85
CA VAL A 25 4.53 -7.43 -10.35
C VAL A 25 4.33 -8.47 -9.27
N SER A 26 4.78 -8.22 -8.03
CA SER A 26 4.60 -9.16 -6.93
C SER A 26 3.12 -9.32 -6.54
N GLU A 27 2.32 -8.25 -6.50
CA GLU A 27 0.86 -8.34 -6.28
C GLU A 27 0.20 -9.22 -7.34
N TYR A 28 0.52 -9.00 -8.62
CA TYR A 28 -0.05 -9.76 -9.71
C TYR A 28 0.34 -11.25 -9.67
N LEU A 29 1.61 -11.54 -9.42
CA LEU A 29 2.09 -12.92 -9.30
C LEU A 29 1.49 -13.64 -8.08
N LEU A 30 1.37 -12.95 -6.94
CA LEU A 30 0.72 -13.51 -5.75
C LEU A 30 -0.78 -13.73 -5.96
N ALA A 31 -1.46 -12.82 -6.68
CA ALA A 31 -2.85 -13.02 -7.05
C ALA A 31 -3.02 -14.27 -7.92
N ILE A 32 -2.16 -14.48 -8.91
CA ILE A 32 -2.16 -15.72 -9.73
C ILE A 32 -1.90 -16.95 -8.85
N ALA A 33 -0.93 -16.87 -7.95
CA ALA A 33 -0.58 -17.99 -7.07
C ALA A 33 -1.73 -18.37 -6.11
N CYS A 34 -2.50 -17.39 -5.62
CA CYS A 34 -3.60 -17.63 -4.69
C CYS A 34 -4.91 -18.02 -5.39
N HIS A 35 -5.24 -17.40 -6.52
CA HIS A 35 -6.57 -17.52 -7.14
C HIS A 35 -6.58 -18.31 -8.47
N GLY A 36 -5.40 -18.59 -9.01
CA GLY A 36 -5.24 -19.22 -10.32
C GLY A 36 -5.35 -18.23 -11.49
N LYS A 37 -4.61 -18.52 -12.57
CA LYS A 37 -4.49 -17.65 -13.75
C LYS A 37 -5.83 -17.32 -14.43
N SER A 38 -6.83 -18.21 -14.35
CA SER A 38 -8.14 -18.01 -14.99
C SER A 38 -9.02 -16.95 -14.31
N LYS A 39 -8.77 -16.65 -13.03
CA LYS A 39 -9.55 -15.69 -12.24
C LYS A 39 -8.91 -14.30 -12.14
N VAL A 40 -7.65 -14.16 -12.56
CA VAL A 40 -6.86 -12.92 -12.42
C VAL A 40 -6.85 -12.16 -13.74
N THR A 41 -7.14 -10.87 -13.69
CA THR A 41 -7.13 -9.97 -14.86
C THR A 41 -6.01 -8.94 -14.73
N ILE A 42 -5.78 -8.16 -15.79
CA ILE A 42 -4.81 -7.04 -15.79
C ILE A 42 -5.15 -6.01 -14.69
N GLU A 43 -6.41 -5.91 -14.27
CA GLU A 43 -6.83 -5.01 -13.18
C GLU A 43 -6.19 -5.39 -11.83
N SER A 44 -5.78 -6.66 -11.64
CA SER A 44 -5.03 -7.11 -10.47
C SER A 44 -3.61 -6.56 -10.39
N LEU A 45 -3.13 -5.83 -11.43
CA LEU A 45 -1.95 -4.98 -11.30
C LEU A 45 -2.21 -3.74 -10.44
N LEU A 46 -3.46 -3.39 -10.12
CA LEU A 46 -3.81 -2.23 -9.29
C LEU A 46 -3.39 -0.87 -9.89
N ILE A 47 -3.33 -0.77 -11.21
CA ILE A 47 -3.04 0.47 -11.94
C ILE A 47 -4.36 1.10 -12.40
N SER A 48 -4.95 1.95 -11.56
CA SER A 48 -6.17 2.70 -11.88
C SER A 48 -5.88 4.05 -12.53
N LYS A 49 -6.92 4.74 -13.02
CA LYS A 49 -6.79 6.12 -13.53
C LYS A 49 -6.31 7.09 -12.46
N ASP A 50 -6.86 6.98 -11.24
CA ASP A 50 -6.48 7.82 -10.11
C ASP A 50 -5.03 7.55 -9.69
N TYR A 51 -4.59 6.29 -9.78
CA TYR A 51 -3.20 5.92 -9.53
C TYR A 51 -2.25 6.55 -10.55
N ILE A 52 -2.58 6.49 -11.84
CA ILE A 52 -1.78 7.13 -12.90
C ILE A 52 -1.68 8.63 -12.64
N LEU A 53 -2.80 9.29 -12.31
CA LEU A 53 -2.82 10.71 -11.98
C LEU A 53 -1.91 11.03 -10.78
N ALA A 54 -2.00 10.23 -9.70
CA ALA A 54 -1.15 10.40 -8.53
C ALA A 54 0.34 10.24 -8.86
N MET A 55 0.70 9.22 -9.67
CA MET A 55 2.08 9.01 -10.09
C MET A 55 2.60 10.12 -11.01
N THR A 56 1.77 10.64 -11.92
CA THR A 56 2.12 11.83 -12.71
C THR A 56 2.36 13.04 -11.82
N PHE A 57 1.53 13.25 -10.80
CA PHE A 57 1.72 14.32 -9.83
C PHE A 57 3.05 14.16 -9.05
N THR A 58 3.33 12.96 -8.53
CA THR A 58 4.59 12.62 -7.84
C THR A 58 5.82 12.96 -8.69
N VAL A 59 5.85 12.53 -9.95
CA VAL A 59 6.99 12.78 -10.85
C VAL A 59 7.10 14.27 -11.17
N THR A 60 5.96 14.95 -11.37
CA THR A 60 5.93 16.39 -11.68
C THR A 60 6.47 17.22 -10.52
N GLU A 61 5.98 16.97 -9.29
CA GLU A 61 6.51 17.62 -8.08
C GLU A 61 8.01 17.39 -7.94
N TYR A 62 8.45 16.13 -8.08
CA TYR A 62 9.86 15.78 -7.94
C TYR A 62 10.74 16.53 -8.93
N LEU A 63 10.35 16.60 -10.22
CA LEU A 63 11.13 17.28 -11.25
C LEU A 63 11.15 18.80 -11.07
N ILE A 64 10.02 19.41 -10.67
CA ILE A 64 9.95 20.84 -10.33
C ILE A 64 10.89 21.14 -9.17
N GLU A 65 10.81 20.37 -8.09
CA GLU A 65 11.65 20.58 -6.91
C GLU A 65 13.13 20.28 -7.18
N LEU A 66 13.44 19.30 -8.02
CA LEU A 66 14.82 19.03 -8.43
C LEU A 66 15.42 20.22 -9.20
N TYR A 67 14.62 20.90 -10.03
CA TYR A 67 15.06 22.06 -10.80
C TYR A 67 15.20 23.33 -9.94
N PHE A 68 14.19 23.65 -9.12
CA PHE A 68 14.16 24.90 -8.35
C PHE A 68 14.78 24.79 -6.95
N PHE A 69 14.72 23.62 -6.32
CA PHE A 69 15.11 23.37 -4.92
C PHE A 69 15.94 22.08 -4.75
N PRO A 70 17.06 21.90 -5.48
CA PRO A 70 17.82 20.64 -5.50
C PRO A 70 18.32 20.19 -4.12
N MET A 71 18.57 21.14 -3.20
CA MET A 71 18.99 20.83 -1.83
C MET A 71 17.98 19.97 -1.06
N LEU A 72 16.69 20.04 -1.40
CA LEU A 72 15.64 19.21 -0.78
C LEU A 72 15.86 17.72 -1.07
N LYS A 73 16.37 17.39 -2.26
CA LYS A 73 16.61 16.00 -2.70
C LYS A 73 17.88 15.41 -2.12
N GLU A 74 18.77 16.24 -1.58
CA GLU A 74 20.02 15.82 -0.94
C GLU A 74 19.86 15.39 0.53
N HIS A 75 18.66 15.48 1.12
CA HIS A 75 18.38 14.99 2.47
C HIS A 75 18.37 13.45 2.55
N ARG A 76 19.56 12.85 2.54
CA ARG A 76 19.76 11.38 2.52
C ARG A 76 19.07 10.65 3.66
N SER A 77 19.06 11.21 4.88
CA SER A 77 18.41 10.58 6.03
C SER A 77 16.90 10.46 5.86
N ILE A 78 16.26 11.49 5.30
CA ILE A 78 14.81 11.48 5.00
C ILE A 78 14.53 10.45 3.91
N SER A 79 15.31 10.49 2.83
CA SER A 79 15.17 9.54 1.72
C SER A 79 15.35 8.07 2.18
N ASN A 80 16.34 7.80 3.03
CA ASN A 80 16.58 6.46 3.59
C ASN A 80 15.46 6.02 4.55
N LEU A 81 14.89 6.95 5.35
CA LEU A 81 13.70 6.66 6.16
C LEU A 81 12.51 6.26 5.29
N GLY A 82 12.28 6.99 4.19
CA GLY A 82 11.26 6.66 3.21
C GLY A 82 11.47 5.27 2.60
N LEU A 83 12.71 4.94 2.22
CA LEU A 83 13.04 3.59 1.71
C LEU A 83 12.78 2.50 2.76
N PHE A 84 13.12 2.74 4.03
CA PHE A 84 12.80 1.82 5.11
C PHE A 84 11.28 1.61 5.24
N MET A 85 10.49 2.70 5.22
CA MET A 85 9.04 2.63 5.25
C MET A 85 8.47 1.85 4.07
N VAL A 86 9.01 2.05 2.86
CA VAL A 86 8.65 1.29 1.65
C VAL A 86 8.85 -0.20 1.87
N ILE A 87 10.05 -0.62 2.32
CA ILE A 87 10.37 -2.03 2.53
C ILE A 87 9.49 -2.63 3.63
N PHE A 88 9.26 -1.88 4.70
CA PHE A 88 8.44 -2.32 5.83
C PHE A 88 6.97 -2.49 5.43
N GLY A 89 6.38 -1.48 4.76
CA GLY A 89 5.01 -1.53 4.26
C GLY A 89 4.80 -2.64 3.24
N GLU A 90 5.77 -2.83 2.34
CA GLU A 90 5.75 -3.92 1.36
C GLU A 90 5.79 -5.29 2.02
N THR A 91 6.63 -5.46 3.04
CA THR A 91 6.72 -6.71 3.81
C THR A 91 5.38 -7.02 4.49
N ILE A 92 4.77 -6.05 5.17
CA ILE A 92 3.45 -6.23 5.82
C ILE A 92 2.40 -6.62 4.78
N ARG A 93 2.36 -5.92 3.64
CA ARG A 93 1.41 -6.17 2.56
C ARG A 93 1.54 -7.60 2.04
N LYS A 94 2.76 -8.07 1.79
CA LYS A 94 3.01 -9.40 1.22
C LYS A 94 2.77 -10.50 2.26
N LEU A 95 3.10 -10.27 3.53
CA LEU A 95 2.71 -11.17 4.62
C LEU A 95 1.19 -11.28 4.77
N ALA A 96 0.44 -10.18 4.57
CA ALA A 96 -1.02 -10.23 4.61
C ALA A 96 -1.59 -11.13 3.51
N ILE A 97 -1.07 -11.04 2.28
CA ILE A 97 -1.47 -11.89 1.16
C ILE A 97 -1.09 -13.35 1.43
N LEU A 98 0.16 -13.61 1.83
CA LEU A 98 0.65 -14.97 2.08
C LEU A 98 -0.05 -15.65 3.26
N THR A 99 -0.49 -14.88 4.26
CA THR A 99 -1.21 -15.41 5.43
C THR A 99 -2.66 -15.74 5.09
N ALA A 100 -3.35 -14.86 4.34
CA ALA A 100 -4.76 -15.05 3.98
C ALA A 100 -4.98 -15.92 2.72
N LYS A 101 -3.99 -16.01 1.82
CA LYS A 101 -4.02 -16.81 0.59
C LYS A 101 -5.31 -16.57 -0.22
N GLU A 102 -6.11 -17.62 -0.43
CA GLU A 102 -7.39 -17.58 -1.15
C GLU A 102 -8.43 -16.64 -0.51
N ALA A 103 -8.32 -16.36 0.80
CA ALA A 103 -9.19 -15.38 1.46
C ALA A 103 -8.80 -13.92 1.15
N PHE A 104 -7.62 -13.66 0.57
CA PHE A 104 -7.18 -12.32 0.22
C PHE A 104 -7.68 -11.92 -1.17
N THR A 105 -8.56 -10.91 -1.26
CA THR A 105 -9.05 -10.42 -2.55
C THR A 105 -8.85 -8.91 -2.67
N HIS A 106 -8.48 -8.42 -3.87
CA HIS A 106 -8.35 -6.99 -4.13
C HIS A 106 -9.70 -6.25 -4.14
N ILE A 107 -10.77 -6.99 -4.42
CA ILE A 107 -12.15 -6.52 -4.40
C ILE A 107 -12.82 -7.03 -3.12
N ILE A 108 -13.57 -6.17 -2.44
CA ILE A 108 -14.34 -6.54 -1.26
C ILE A 108 -15.42 -7.52 -1.65
N GLN A 109 -15.39 -8.71 -1.06
CA GLN A 109 -16.41 -9.73 -1.27
C GLN A 109 -17.71 -9.34 -0.58
N ARG A 110 -18.82 -9.46 -1.31
CA ARG A 110 -20.18 -9.14 -0.83
C ARG A 110 -21.02 -10.38 -0.53
N TYR A 111 -20.53 -11.55 -0.94
CA TYR A 111 -21.16 -12.84 -0.71
C TYR A 111 -20.16 -13.76 -0.01
N HIS A 112 -20.66 -14.62 0.87
CA HIS A 112 -19.84 -15.61 1.55
C HIS A 112 -19.54 -16.77 0.59
N GLU A 113 -18.26 -17.12 0.48
CA GLU A 113 -17.80 -18.27 -0.30
C GLU A 113 -17.23 -19.32 0.67
N GLU A 114 -17.41 -20.62 0.38
CA GLU A 114 -17.01 -21.69 1.32
C GLU A 114 -15.52 -21.66 1.71
N HIS A 115 -14.66 -21.16 0.83
CA HIS A 115 -13.22 -21.02 1.08
C HIS A 115 -12.84 -19.72 1.80
N HIS A 116 -13.78 -18.78 1.96
CA HIS A 116 -13.57 -17.54 2.69
C HIS A 116 -13.68 -17.82 4.20
N LYS A 117 -12.53 -18.13 4.81
CA LYS A 117 -12.38 -18.36 6.24
C LYS A 117 -11.89 -17.10 6.95
N LEU A 118 -12.30 -16.92 8.20
CA LEU A 118 -11.83 -15.84 9.05
C LEU A 118 -10.38 -16.10 9.49
N ILE A 119 -9.46 -15.22 9.08
CA ILE A 119 -8.03 -15.31 9.41
C ILE A 119 -7.71 -14.35 10.55
N THR A 120 -7.20 -14.88 11.67
CA THR A 120 -6.91 -14.10 12.90
C THR A 120 -5.50 -14.34 13.46
N TYR A 121 -4.64 -15.03 12.72
CA TYR A 121 -3.27 -15.35 13.12
C TYR A 121 -2.22 -14.64 12.25
N GLY A 122 -0.95 -14.72 12.64
CA GLY A 122 0.13 -14.04 11.93
C GLY A 122 -0.04 -12.52 12.00
N VAL A 123 0.14 -11.83 10.86
CA VAL A 123 -0.04 -10.37 10.79
C VAL A 123 -1.48 -9.92 11.10
N TYR A 124 -2.47 -10.78 10.89
CA TYR A 124 -3.87 -10.53 11.26
C TYR A 124 -4.07 -10.60 12.78
N GLY A 125 -3.17 -11.23 13.54
CA GLY A 125 -3.21 -11.16 15.01
C GLY A 125 -2.79 -9.80 15.58
N ILE A 126 -2.16 -8.93 14.77
CA ILE A 126 -1.61 -7.64 15.19
C ILE A 126 -2.53 -6.49 14.77
N VAL A 127 -3.00 -6.51 13.52
CA VAL A 127 -3.96 -5.56 12.96
C VAL A 127 -4.95 -6.30 12.08
N ARG A 128 -6.21 -5.85 12.00
CA ARG A 128 -7.25 -6.55 11.22
C ARG A 128 -7.08 -6.42 9.72
N HIS A 129 -6.54 -5.28 9.28
CA HIS A 129 -6.33 -4.97 7.86
C HIS A 129 -4.85 -4.74 7.55
N PRO A 130 -3.99 -5.77 7.71
CA PRO A 130 -2.55 -5.63 7.48
C PRO A 130 -2.25 -5.30 6.02
N GLY A 131 -3.04 -5.81 5.07
CA GLY A 131 -2.90 -5.45 3.65
C GLY A 131 -3.12 -3.96 3.39
N TYR A 132 -4.04 -3.30 4.10
CA TYR A 132 -4.28 -1.86 3.97
C TYR A 132 -3.22 -1.05 4.71
N THR A 133 -2.85 -1.50 5.91
CA THR A 133 -1.79 -0.88 6.71
C THR A 133 -0.46 -0.86 5.95
N GLY A 134 -0.08 -2.00 5.36
CA GLY A 134 1.14 -2.11 4.56
C GLY A 134 1.12 -1.20 3.33
N PHE A 135 0.00 -1.15 2.60
CA PHE A 135 -0.13 -0.25 1.45
C PHE A 135 -0.08 1.23 1.85
N TRP A 136 -0.74 1.61 2.95
CA TRP A 136 -0.72 2.98 3.46
C TRP A 136 0.72 3.42 3.78
N ILE A 137 1.45 2.63 4.57
CA ILE A 137 2.85 2.90 4.92
C ILE A 137 3.75 2.94 3.67
N TRP A 138 3.59 1.97 2.76
CA TRP A 138 4.35 1.90 1.52
C TRP A 138 4.12 3.17 0.66
N SER A 139 2.86 3.55 0.45
CA SER A 139 2.49 4.66 -0.41
C SER A 139 3.05 6.00 0.10
N VAL A 140 2.95 6.26 1.41
CA VAL A 140 3.54 7.45 2.05
C VAL A 140 5.07 7.37 2.02
N GLY A 141 5.63 6.20 2.29
CA GLY A 141 7.07 5.94 2.26
C GLY A 141 7.70 6.27 0.91
N THR A 142 7.02 5.99 -0.22
CA THR A 142 7.53 6.34 -1.56
C THR A 142 7.75 7.85 -1.72
N GLN A 143 6.87 8.67 -1.16
CA GLN A 143 6.96 10.13 -1.28
C GLN A 143 8.02 10.72 -0.33
N ILE A 144 8.16 10.15 0.87
CA ILE A 144 9.25 10.49 1.80
C ILE A 144 10.61 10.09 1.19
N MET A 145 10.67 8.94 0.51
CA MET A 145 11.89 8.45 -0.15
C MET A 145 12.39 9.42 -1.23
N LEU A 146 11.45 10.04 -1.95
CA LEU A 146 11.67 11.06 -2.97
C LEU A 146 11.86 12.48 -2.40
N CYS A 147 11.75 12.64 -1.08
CA CYS A 147 11.73 13.95 -0.41
C CYS A 147 10.69 14.91 -1.05
N ASN A 148 9.49 14.40 -1.36
CA ASN A 148 8.36 15.16 -1.93
C ASN A 148 7.41 15.59 -0.81
N PRO A 149 7.50 16.80 -0.25
CA PRO A 149 6.70 17.22 0.90
C PRO A 149 5.20 17.30 0.58
N VAL A 150 4.81 17.80 -0.60
CA VAL A 150 3.40 17.97 -0.95
C VAL A 150 2.76 16.61 -1.21
N SER A 151 3.40 15.77 -2.03
CA SER A 151 2.92 14.41 -2.28
C SER A 151 2.92 13.56 -1.02
N THR A 152 3.86 13.75 -0.08
CA THR A 152 3.86 13.01 1.20
C THR A 152 2.57 13.26 1.97
N VAL A 153 2.16 14.53 2.12
CA VAL A 153 0.91 14.88 2.80
C VAL A 153 -0.30 14.40 2.00
N ALA A 154 -0.30 14.63 0.68
CA ALA A 154 -1.41 14.23 -0.19
C ALA A 154 -1.64 12.71 -0.15
N PHE A 155 -0.59 11.91 -0.32
CA PHE A 155 -0.69 10.44 -0.24
C PHE A 155 -1.16 10.01 1.13
N ALA A 156 -0.60 10.57 2.21
CA ALA A 156 -1.01 10.21 3.57
C ALA A 156 -2.50 10.44 3.81
N VAL A 157 -3.02 11.62 3.44
CA VAL A 157 -4.42 12.00 3.66
C VAL A 157 -5.37 11.26 2.72
N ILE A 158 -5.07 11.22 1.42
CA ILE A 158 -5.97 10.61 0.42
C ILE A 158 -6.11 9.11 0.66
N THR A 159 -4.99 8.40 0.86
CA THR A 159 -5.03 6.96 1.11
C THR A 159 -5.62 6.63 2.49
N TRP A 160 -5.41 7.49 3.50
CA TRP A 160 -6.09 7.37 4.78
C TRP A 160 -7.60 7.52 4.64
N CYS A 161 -8.09 8.56 3.95
CA CYS A 161 -9.53 8.77 3.69
C CYS A 161 -10.15 7.59 2.93
N PHE A 162 -9.43 7.04 1.96
CA PHE A 162 -9.83 5.84 1.24
C PHE A 162 -10.02 4.65 2.19
N PHE A 163 -9.06 4.37 3.08
CA PHE A 163 -9.21 3.26 4.02
C PHE A 163 -10.20 3.54 5.15
N TYR A 164 -10.35 4.80 5.56
CA TYR A 164 -11.35 5.21 6.54
C TYR A 164 -12.78 4.90 6.09
N SER A 165 -13.06 5.04 4.80
CA SER A 165 -14.36 4.66 4.22
C SER A 165 -14.44 3.18 3.85
N ARG A 166 -13.34 2.60 3.34
CA ARG A 166 -13.32 1.23 2.82
C ARG A 166 -13.40 0.17 3.93
N ILE A 167 -12.68 0.34 5.04
CA ILE A 167 -12.62 -0.64 6.12
C ILE A 167 -14.01 -0.89 6.72
N PRO A 168 -14.78 0.12 7.16
CA PRO A 168 -16.11 -0.13 7.72
C PRO A 168 -17.07 -0.82 6.74
N TYR A 169 -16.94 -0.52 5.44
CA TYR A 169 -17.73 -1.17 4.39
C TYR A 169 -17.36 -2.64 4.22
N GLU A 170 -16.08 -3.00 4.29
CA GLU A 170 -15.64 -4.39 4.28
C GLU A 170 -16.06 -5.14 5.54
N GLU A 171 -15.86 -4.52 6.71
CA GLU A 171 -16.21 -5.12 8.00
C GLU A 171 -17.71 -5.36 8.15
N PHE A 172 -18.56 -4.57 7.48
CA PHE A 172 -19.99 -4.83 7.39
C PHE A 172 -20.26 -6.23 6.81
N PHE A 173 -19.61 -6.60 5.70
CA PHE A 173 -19.76 -7.94 5.12
C PHE A 173 -19.07 -9.02 5.93
N LEU A 174 -17.87 -8.75 6.48
CA LEU A 174 -17.18 -9.73 7.33
C LEU A 174 -18.01 -10.10 8.58
N LYS A 175 -18.74 -9.13 9.16
CA LYS A 175 -19.71 -9.40 10.23
C LYS A 175 -20.89 -10.25 9.76
N GLN A 176 -21.39 -10.03 8.55
CA GLN A 176 -22.43 -10.88 7.97
C GLN A 176 -21.95 -12.32 7.73
N PHE A 177 -20.68 -12.49 7.36
CA PHE A 177 -20.10 -13.79 7.06
C PHE A 177 -19.76 -14.61 8.32
N PHE A 178 -19.20 -13.96 9.34
CA PHE A 178 -18.61 -14.65 10.50
C PHE A 178 -19.27 -14.31 11.85
N GLY A 179 -20.21 -13.36 11.87
CA GLY A 179 -21.00 -13.00 13.06
C GLY A 179 -20.14 -12.73 14.30
N LEU A 180 -20.47 -13.44 15.39
CA LEU A 180 -19.84 -13.27 16.71
C LEU A 180 -18.33 -13.51 16.72
N GLU A 181 -17.81 -14.36 15.81
CA GLU A 181 -16.38 -14.60 15.72
C GLU A 181 -15.63 -13.35 15.26
N TYR A 182 -16.21 -12.60 14.32
CA TYR A 182 -15.63 -11.33 13.87
C TYR A 182 -15.73 -10.25 14.93
N ASP A 183 -16.85 -10.16 15.64
CA ASP A 183 -17.01 -9.19 16.73
C ASP A 183 -16.00 -9.46 17.86
N ALA A 184 -15.78 -10.72 18.24
CA ALA A 184 -14.76 -11.09 19.23
C ALA A 184 -13.33 -10.82 18.74
N TYR A 185 -13.09 -10.86 17.43
CA TYR A 185 -11.82 -10.46 16.83
C TYR A 185 -11.62 -8.94 16.86
N MET A 186 -12.65 -8.16 16.50
CA MET A 186 -12.62 -6.70 16.54
C MET A 186 -12.33 -6.12 17.93
N GLN A 187 -12.80 -6.78 18.99
CA GLN A 187 -12.53 -6.35 20.36
C GLN A 187 -11.06 -6.50 20.79
N ARG A 188 -10.31 -7.39 20.14
CA ARG A 188 -8.95 -7.75 20.54
C ARG A 188 -7.88 -7.14 19.64
N VAL A 189 -8.21 -6.92 18.37
CA VAL A 189 -7.24 -6.52 17.35
C VAL A 189 -7.69 -5.21 16.70
N PRO A 190 -6.85 -4.15 16.66
CA PRO A 190 -7.20 -2.88 16.03
C PRO A 190 -7.24 -2.99 14.50
N SER A 191 -7.91 -2.04 13.83
CA SER A 191 -7.98 -2.02 12.35
C SER A 191 -6.60 -1.98 11.68
N GLY A 192 -5.66 -1.23 12.27
CA GLY A 192 -4.32 -0.94 11.76
C GLY A 192 -4.17 0.43 11.10
N ILE A 193 -5.29 1.09 10.76
CA ILE A 193 -5.30 2.47 10.27
C ILE A 193 -5.73 3.40 11.41
N PRO A 194 -4.97 4.48 11.72
CA PRO A 194 -5.32 5.40 12.80
C PRO A 194 -6.74 5.94 12.65
N PHE A 195 -7.47 6.04 13.77
CA PHE A 195 -8.85 6.56 13.85
C PHE A 195 -9.92 5.77 13.07
N VAL A 196 -9.58 4.60 12.52
CA VAL A 196 -10.56 3.65 11.99
C VAL A 196 -10.81 2.59 13.07
N LYS A 197 -12.06 2.50 13.54
CA LYS A 197 -12.44 1.52 14.57
C LYS A 197 -12.35 0.10 14.07
#